data_AF-A0A6B0UBG0-F1
#
_entry.id   AF-A0A6B0UBG0-F1
#
_cell.length_a   1.000
_cell.length_b   1.000
_cell.length_c   1.000
_cell.angle_alpha   90.00
_cell.angle_beta   90.00
_cell.angle_gamma   90.00
#
_symmetry.space_group_name_H-M   'P 1'
#
loop_
_entity.id
_entity.type
_entity.pdbx_description
1 polymer ?
#
loop_
_entity_poly.entity_id
_entity_poly.type
_entity_poly.pdbx_seq_one_letter_code
_entity_poly.pdbx_strand_id
1 'polypeptide(L)'
;MTMYLAPNLSRTAVEQCIDEAMGDYQKQYADTHPFMLIGDFNVNVMKSHWIVEYMSSHHSVQHVSYDDRKQQPTTIHGTCIDHVFTNFKIHPLHQDPLTVHFSDH
;
A
#
# COMPACT_ATOMS: atom_id res chain seq x y z
N MET A 1 -3.89 9.72 -27.73
CA MET A 1 -2.62 9.25 -27.15
C MET A 1 -2.97 8.50 -25.88
N THR A 2 -3.09 7.19 -25.97
CA THR A 2 -3.50 6.35 -24.84
C THR A 2 -2.26 6.12 -23.98
N MET A 3 -2.18 6.80 -22.83
CA MET A 3 -1.14 6.54 -21.84
C MET A 3 -1.32 5.09 -21.36
N TYR A 4 -0.36 4.25 -21.69
CA TYR A 4 -0.22 2.93 -21.09
C TYR A 4 0.22 3.14 -19.64
N LEU A 5 -0.76 3.32 -18.75
CA LEU A 5 -0.57 3.06 -17.33
C LEU A 5 -0.03 1.64 -17.19
N ALA A 6 0.90 1.43 -16.26
CA ALA A 6 1.51 0.13 -15.95
C ALA A 6 0.47 -1.00 -16.09
N PRO A 7 0.84 -2.16 -16.70
CA PRO A 7 -0.11 -3.21 -17.03
C PRO A 7 -0.99 -3.46 -15.80
N ASN A 8 -2.31 -3.34 -15.96
CA ASN A 8 -3.26 -3.65 -14.90
C ASN A 8 -2.98 -5.10 -14.49
N LEU A 9 -2.13 -5.31 -13.49
CA LEU A 9 -1.90 -6.62 -12.92
C LEU A 9 -3.27 -7.09 -12.47
N SER A 10 -3.60 -8.33 -12.84
CA SER A 10 -4.85 -8.89 -12.35
C SER A 10 -4.79 -8.90 -10.82
N ARG A 11 -5.94 -8.72 -10.18
CA ARG A 11 -6.03 -8.79 -8.72
C ARG A 11 -5.31 -10.03 -8.17
N THR A 12 -5.52 -11.18 -8.81
CA THR A 12 -4.87 -12.45 -8.45
C THR A 12 -3.34 -12.39 -8.54
N ALA A 13 -2.77 -11.72 -9.54
CA ALA A 13 -1.32 -11.56 -9.64
C ALA A 13 -0.78 -10.69 -8.49
N VAL A 14 -1.50 -9.62 -8.13
CA VAL A 14 -1.12 -8.77 -7.00
C VAL A 14 -1.23 -9.53 -5.67
N GLU A 15 -2.33 -10.26 -5.45
CA GLU A 15 -2.52 -11.12 -4.27
C GLU A 15 -1.38 -12.15 -4.14
N GLN A 16 -0.99 -12.81 -5.23
CA GLN A 16 0.15 -13.75 -5.24
C GLN A 16 1.47 -13.08 -4.83
N CYS A 17 1.80 -11.92 -5.40
CA CYS A 17 3.02 -11.21 -5.02
C CYS A 17 3.00 -10.77 -3.55
N ILE A 18 1.84 -10.36 -3.03
CA ILE A 18 1.67 -10.03 -1.62
C ILE A 18 1.87 -11.28 -0.75
N ASP A 19 1.21 -12.38 -1.06
CA ASP A 19 1.30 -13.62 -0.28
C ASP A 19 2.73 -14.17 -0.25
N GLU A 20 3.45 -14.08 -1.37
CA GLU A 20 4.88 -14.41 -1.43
C GLU A 20 5.72 -13.50 -0.53
N ALA A 21 5.51 -12.18 -0.61
CA ALA A 21 6.21 -11.21 0.25
C ALA A 21 5.88 -11.38 1.75
N MET A 22 4.66 -11.84 2.06
CA MET A 22 4.16 -12.04 3.42
C MET A 22 4.42 -13.45 3.97
N GLY A 23 5.04 -14.35 3.17
CA GLY A 23 5.23 -15.76 3.54
C GLY A 23 6.06 -15.98 4.81
N ASP A 24 7.06 -15.13 5.07
CA ASP A 24 7.85 -15.17 6.30
C ASP A 24 7.19 -14.39 7.45
N TYR A 25 6.40 -13.35 7.13
CA TYR A 25 5.68 -12.55 8.10
C TYR A 25 4.76 -13.41 8.97
N GLN A 26 3.94 -14.26 8.35
CA GLN A 26 2.98 -15.09 9.09
C GLN A 26 3.67 -16.08 10.05
N LYS A 27 4.89 -16.52 9.71
CA LYS A 27 5.63 -17.52 10.51
C LYS A 27 6.43 -16.90 11.64
N GLN A 28 6.97 -15.70 11.43
CA GLN A 28 8.03 -15.16 12.28
C GLN A 28 7.67 -13.86 12.99
N TYR A 29 6.80 -13.03 12.39
CA TYR A 29 6.67 -11.63 12.80
C TYR A 29 5.26 -11.23 13.24
N ALA A 30 4.21 -11.92 12.78
CA ALA A 30 2.82 -11.52 12.98
C ALA A 30 2.49 -11.10 14.43
N ASP A 31 2.90 -11.90 15.42
CA ASP A 31 2.56 -11.68 16.83
C ASP A 31 3.70 -11.16 17.71
N THR A 32 4.94 -11.20 17.20
CA THR A 32 6.14 -11.07 18.06
C THR A 32 6.98 -9.85 17.75
N HIS A 33 6.86 -9.28 16.55
CA HIS A 33 7.72 -8.18 16.11
C HIS A 33 6.92 -7.11 15.35
N PRO A 34 7.27 -5.82 15.51
CA PRO A 34 6.80 -4.79 14.59
C PRO A 34 7.21 -5.12 13.16
N PHE A 35 6.25 -5.10 12.25
CA PHE A 35 6.44 -5.36 10.83
C PHE A 35 5.80 -4.26 10.00
N MET A 36 6.44 -3.94 8.88
CA MET A 36 5.97 -2.98 7.90
C MET A 36 6.21 -3.51 6.49
N LEU A 37 5.16 -3.50 5.67
CA LEU A 37 5.25 -3.73 4.23
C LEU A 37 5.05 -2.38 3.53
N ILE A 38 6.03 -1.99 2.72
CA ILE A 38 6.07 -0.68 2.05
C ILE A 38 6.42 -0.89 0.58
N GLY A 39 5.74 -0.18 -0.31
CA GLY A 39 6.17 -0.09 -1.70
C GLY A 39 5.07 0.41 -2.63
N ASP A 40 5.39 0.38 -3.92
CA ASP A 40 4.43 0.57 -5.00
C ASP A 40 3.69 -0.76 -5.27
N PHE A 41 2.40 -0.79 -4.97
CA PHE A 41 1.55 -1.96 -5.23
C PHE A 41 0.87 -1.90 -6.59
N ASN A 42 0.97 -0.79 -7.33
CA ASN A 42 0.23 -0.52 -8.56
C ASN A 42 -1.31 -0.66 -8.41
N VAL A 43 -1.83 -0.53 -7.18
CA VAL A 43 -3.28 -0.59 -6.88
C VAL A 43 -3.76 0.76 -6.42
N ASN A 44 -4.64 1.40 -7.19
CA ASN A 44 -5.16 2.71 -6.85
C ASN A 44 -6.31 2.62 -5.83
N VAL A 45 -6.00 2.89 -4.55
CA VAL A 45 -6.98 2.81 -3.45
C VAL A 45 -8.09 3.87 -3.55
N MET A 46 -7.85 4.97 -4.27
CA MET A 46 -8.89 5.97 -4.55
C MET A 46 -10.04 5.42 -5.41
N LYS A 47 -9.78 4.34 -6.17
CA LYS A 47 -10.78 3.67 -7.02
C LYS A 47 -11.39 2.45 -6.35
N SER A 48 -10.62 1.73 -5.53
CA SER A 48 -11.09 0.52 -4.87
C SER A 48 -10.24 0.18 -3.65
N HIS A 49 -10.91 -0.12 -2.54
CA HIS A 49 -10.28 -0.45 -1.26
C HIS A 49 -9.97 -1.95 -1.10
N TRP A 50 -10.10 -2.75 -2.16
CA TRP A 50 -9.97 -4.22 -2.06
C TRP A 50 -8.63 -4.65 -1.47
N ILE A 51 -7.55 -3.93 -1.75
CA ILE A 51 -6.23 -4.26 -1.20
C ILE A 51 -6.17 -3.99 0.29
N VAL A 52 -6.80 -2.91 0.76
CA VAL A 52 -6.89 -2.60 2.20
C VAL A 52 -7.69 -3.68 2.93
N GLU A 53 -8.82 -4.10 2.35
CA GLU A 53 -9.66 -5.18 2.88
C GLU A 53 -8.93 -6.52 2.88
N TYR A 54 -8.22 -6.84 1.80
CA TYR A 54 -7.45 -8.07 1.65
C TYR A 54 -6.31 -8.15 2.68
N MET A 55 -5.49 -7.10 2.78
CA MET A 55 -4.39 -7.02 3.74
C MET A 55 -4.88 -7.12 5.19
N SER A 56 -6.00 -6.46 5.51
CA SER A 56 -6.61 -6.54 6.84
C SER A 56 -7.16 -7.93 7.16
N SER A 57 -7.88 -8.55 6.22
CA SER A 57 -8.56 -9.84 6.45
C SER A 57 -7.63 -11.06 6.37
N HIS A 58 -6.63 -11.05 5.50
CA HIS A 58 -5.75 -12.20 5.25
C HIS A 58 -4.44 -12.12 6.04
N HIS A 59 -3.91 -10.92 6.25
CA HIS A 59 -2.62 -10.70 6.89
C HIS A 59 -2.70 -9.97 8.23
N SER A 60 -3.90 -9.53 8.66
CA SER A 60 -4.12 -8.80 9.91
C SER A 60 -3.25 -7.54 10.04
N VAL A 61 -2.92 -6.90 8.92
CA VAL A 61 -2.17 -5.63 8.90
C VAL A 61 -3.07 -4.47 8.52
N GLN A 62 -2.78 -3.30 9.09
CA GLN A 62 -3.53 -2.07 8.86
C GLN A 62 -2.80 -1.16 7.87
N HIS A 63 -3.57 -0.48 7.02
CA HIS A 63 -3.09 0.54 6.10
C HIS A 63 -2.84 1.86 6.85
N VAL A 64 -1.67 2.47 6.66
CA VAL A 64 -1.27 3.69 7.40
C VAL A 64 -0.78 4.84 6.52
N SER A 65 -0.65 4.64 5.21
CA SER A 65 -0.17 5.65 4.26
C SER A 65 -1.28 6.53 3.65
N TYR A 66 -2.54 6.10 3.72
CA TYR A 66 -3.66 6.84 3.10
C TYR A 66 -4.63 7.36 4.14
N ASP A 67 -4.89 8.67 4.08
CA ASP A 67 -5.99 9.33 4.79
C ASP A 67 -7.12 9.57 3.80
N ASP A 68 -8.20 8.78 3.92
CA ASP A 68 -9.42 8.88 3.10
C ASP A 68 -10.01 10.30 3.07
N ARG A 69 -9.73 11.11 4.10
CA ARG A 69 -10.23 12.49 4.21
C ARG A 69 -9.39 13.47 3.40
N LYS A 70 -8.12 13.16 3.16
CA LYS A 70 -7.19 14.02 2.43
C LYS A 70 -7.03 13.62 0.96
N GLN A 71 -7.21 12.33 0.65
CA GLN A 71 -7.11 11.76 -0.70
C GLN A 71 -5.89 12.26 -1.49
N GLN A 72 -4.73 12.36 -0.82
CA GLN A 72 -3.52 12.86 -1.46
C GLN A 72 -2.94 11.78 -2.38
N PRO A 73 -2.68 12.10 -3.66
CA PRO A 73 -2.07 11.16 -4.57
C PRO A 73 -0.59 10.94 -4.22
N THR A 74 -0.11 9.73 -4.48
CA THR A 74 1.30 9.34 -4.36
C THR A 74 2.00 9.37 -5.71
N THR A 75 1.36 9.93 -6.75
CA THR A 75 1.97 10.10 -8.07
C THR A 75 1.56 11.42 -8.71
N ILE A 76 2.36 11.89 -9.67
CA ILE A 76 2.06 13.07 -10.50
C ILE A 76 0.80 12.90 -11.37
N HIS A 77 0.33 11.66 -11.54
CA HIS A 77 -0.87 11.32 -12.30
C HIS A 77 -2.14 11.32 -11.45
N GLY A 78 -2.05 11.69 -10.17
CA GLY A 78 -3.21 11.77 -9.29
C GLY A 78 -3.69 10.39 -8.82
N THR A 79 -2.81 9.40 -8.75
CA THR A 79 -3.13 8.06 -8.22
C THR A 79 -2.50 7.85 -6.86
N CYS A 80 -3.10 7.01 -6.03
CA CYS A 80 -2.50 6.56 -4.77
C CYS A 80 -2.21 5.06 -4.89
N ILE A 81 -0.97 4.71 -5.23
CA ILE A 81 -0.52 3.33 -5.50
C ILE A 81 0.63 2.87 -4.59
N ASP A 82 1.28 3.82 -3.91
CA ASP A 82 2.32 3.57 -2.93
C ASP A 82 1.68 3.45 -1.54
N HIS A 83 1.81 2.27 -0.94
CA HIS A 83 1.13 1.93 0.30
C HIS A 83 2.08 1.47 1.39
N VAL A 84 1.66 1.67 2.64
CA VAL A 84 2.32 1.22 3.85
C VAL A 84 1.31 0.43 4.68
N PHE A 85 1.64 -0.82 4.97
CA PHE A 85 0.86 -1.70 5.86
C PHE A 85 1.68 -2.10 7.08
N THR A 86 1.04 -2.20 8.24
CA THR A 86 1.72 -2.47 9.53
C THR A 86 0.92 -3.42 10.41
N ASN A 87 1.58 -4.19 11.28
CA ASN A 87 0.89 -4.97 12.32
C ASN A 87 0.82 -4.23 13.68
N PHE A 88 1.22 -2.96 13.73
CA PHE A 88 1.27 -2.16 14.96
C PHE A 88 0.79 -0.73 14.70
N LYS A 89 0.27 -0.07 15.73
CA LYS A 89 -0.24 1.31 15.63
C LYS A 89 0.90 2.30 15.36
N ILE A 90 0.77 3.05 14.26
CA ILE A 90 1.63 4.18 13.94
C ILE A 90 0.85 5.47 14.11
N HIS A 91 1.50 6.45 14.73
CA HIS A 91 1.05 7.83 14.73
C HIS A 91 1.95 8.62 13.78
N PRO A 92 1.46 9.04 12.60
CA PRO A 92 2.26 9.82 11.67
C PRO A 92 2.70 11.13 12.33
N LEU A 93 4.01 11.38 12.35
CA LEU A 93 4.59 12.59 12.96
C LEU A 93 4.26 13.86 12.15
N HIS A 94 4.04 13.71 10.84
CA HIS A 94 3.59 14.75 9.92
C HIS A 94 2.57 14.14 8.96
N GLN A 95 1.44 14.83 8.74
CA GLN A 95 0.43 14.38 7.78
C GLN A 95 0.57 15.02 6.40
N ASP A 96 1.55 15.91 6.23
CA ASP A 96 1.90 16.44 4.93
C ASP A 96 3.12 15.65 4.44
N PRO A 97 3.05 14.99 3.27
CA PRO A 97 4.22 14.36 2.70
C PRO A 97 5.34 15.42 2.65
N LEU A 98 6.56 15.01 2.99
CA LEU A 98 7.73 15.79 2.62
C LEU A 98 7.77 15.76 1.09
N THR A 99 7.10 16.72 0.46
CA THR A 99 6.99 16.79 -0.99
C THR A 99 8.36 17.13 -1.53
N VAL A 100 9.09 16.10 -1.93
CA VAL A 100 10.35 16.27 -2.64
C VAL A 100 10.21 15.55 -3.96
N HIS A 101 9.96 16.35 -5.01
CA HIS A 101 9.68 15.88 -6.37
C HIS A 101 10.95 15.32 -7.03
N PHE A 102 11.38 14.14 -6.59
CA PHE A 102 12.51 13.40 -7.18
C PHE A 102 12.05 12.31 -8.16
N SER A 103 10.78 11.94 -8.14
CA SER A 103 10.19 10.92 -9.02
C SER A 103 8.77 11.27 -9.43
N ASP A 104 8.19 10.49 -10.33
CA ASP A 104 6.78 10.54 -10.70
C ASP A 104 5.85 9.98 -9.59
N HIS A 105 6.43 9.34 -8.57
CA HIS A 105 5.83 9.01 -7.27
C HIS A 105 6.23 10.03 -6.19
#